data_AF-A0A4P5W750-F1
#
_entry.id   AF-A0A4P5W750-F1
#
_cell.length_a   1.000
_cell.length_b   1.000
_cell.length_c   1.000
_cell.angle_alpha   90.00
_cell.angle_beta   90.00
_cell.angle_gamma   90.00
#
_symmetry.space_group_name_H-M   'P 1'
#
loop_
_entity.id
_entity.type
_entity.pdbx_description
1 polymer ?
#
loop_
_entity_poly.entity_id
_entity_poly.type
_entity_poly.pdbx_seq_one_letter_code
_entity_poly.pdbx_strand_id
1 'polypeptide(L)'
;MVWLLLIAGVEAETPLWWTEEGVTKASAWFGKAQARDAEAYDAAGDQLAKAKRLVGALELADALLAPDTARAAYFAALDRSLTGQFMRLQKHTDLLGGDYSRVFGAAVERALPIVAKGQTITQCTSVSKVEAMMGKGPRCPGTDISAKVGATLDEDKELQGQVASILSVDWPKIEVTGAVQAPIALTGAERSVDVSTLARALRPAELQELDDAREAALEQIEEEIESPDIATKQAGIAKGEAIRKQWREGVAALGAKLWPETKKKLEKAAKKGGAAAVALCANPQGLGGCGVADVTGEVVAALAGD
;
A
#
# COMPACT_ATOMS: atom_id res chain seq x y z
N MET A 1 27.48 -5.10 -79.81
CA MET A 1 26.42 -5.61 -78.92
C MET A 1 26.92 -5.50 -77.50
N VAL A 2 26.50 -4.47 -76.77
CA VAL A 2 26.81 -4.28 -75.35
C VAL A 2 25.55 -4.68 -74.58
N TRP A 3 25.63 -5.76 -73.82
CA TRP A 3 24.60 -6.15 -72.86
C TRP A 3 24.76 -5.27 -71.62
N LEU A 4 23.83 -4.33 -71.41
CA LEU A 4 23.67 -3.65 -70.13
C LEU A 4 22.89 -4.58 -69.19
N LEU A 5 23.57 -5.12 -68.19
CA LEU A 5 22.97 -5.74 -67.02
C LEU A 5 22.36 -4.65 -66.14
N LEU A 6 21.04 -4.51 -66.18
CA LEU A 6 20.25 -3.82 -65.16
C LEU A 6 20.28 -4.67 -63.89
N ILE A 7 21.23 -4.40 -63.00
CA ILE A 7 21.14 -4.83 -61.61
C ILE A 7 20.15 -3.87 -60.96
N ALA A 8 18.89 -4.29 -60.86
CA ALA A 8 17.94 -3.63 -59.96
C ALA A 8 18.52 -3.78 -58.55
N GLY A 9 18.95 -2.67 -57.97
CA GLY A 9 19.31 -2.62 -56.56
C GLY A 9 18.06 -3.00 -55.76
N VAL A 10 18.07 -4.17 -55.13
CA VAL A 10 17.15 -4.47 -54.05
C VAL A 10 17.56 -3.52 -52.93
N GLU A 11 16.84 -2.40 -52.78
CA GLU A 11 16.95 -1.58 -51.58
C GLU A 11 16.66 -2.51 -50.41
N ALA A 12 17.67 -2.74 -49.56
CA ALA A 12 17.49 -3.52 -48.36
C ALA A 12 16.46 -2.80 -47.50
N GLU A 13 15.26 -3.38 -47.36
CA GLU A 13 14.22 -2.83 -46.50
C GLU A 13 14.79 -2.62 -45.11
N THR A 14 14.73 -1.38 -44.61
CA THR A 14 15.18 -1.06 -43.26
C THR A 14 14.35 -1.86 -42.26
N PRO A 15 14.97 -2.65 -41.37
CA PRO A 15 14.23 -3.45 -40.40
C PRO A 15 13.33 -2.56 -39.55
N LEU A 16 12.11 -3.04 -39.26
CA LEU A 16 11.18 -2.34 -38.38
C LEU A 16 11.29 -2.89 -36.96
N TRP A 17 11.13 -2.03 -35.96
CA TRP A 17 11.07 -2.46 -34.57
C TRP A 17 10.02 -1.71 -33.77
N TRP A 18 9.54 -2.32 -32.70
CA TRP A 18 8.63 -1.68 -31.75
C TRP A 18 8.96 -2.06 -30.31
N THR A 19 8.43 -1.31 -29.34
CA THR A 19 8.58 -1.58 -27.90
C THR A 19 7.22 -1.55 -27.23
N GLU A 20 7.01 -2.36 -26.20
CA GLU A 20 5.74 -2.34 -25.44
C GLU A 20 5.48 -0.97 -24.83
N GLU A 21 6.51 -0.38 -24.23
CA GLU A 21 6.45 0.96 -23.63
C GLU A 21 6.12 2.03 -24.68
N GLY A 22 6.73 1.97 -25.88
CA GLY A 22 6.45 2.92 -26.95
C GLY A 22 5.02 2.80 -27.48
N VAL A 23 4.50 1.58 -27.60
CA VAL A 23 3.13 1.33 -28.09
C VAL A 23 2.10 1.77 -27.04
N THR A 24 2.28 1.39 -25.78
CA THR A 24 1.38 1.77 -24.68
C THR A 24 1.32 3.27 -24.47
N LYS A 25 2.47 3.98 -24.52
CA LYS A 25 2.51 5.45 -24.45
C LYS A 25 1.84 6.14 -25.63
N ALA A 26 1.88 5.53 -26.81
CA ALA A 26 1.29 6.10 -28.02
C ALA A 26 -0.22 5.86 -28.16
N SER A 27 -0.77 4.87 -27.44
CA SER A 27 -2.21 4.56 -27.47
C SER A 27 -3.01 5.40 -26.48
N ALA A 28 -4.03 6.10 -26.97
CA ALA A 28 -4.97 6.85 -26.15
C ALA A 28 -5.80 5.95 -25.22
N TRP A 29 -6.14 4.72 -25.65
CA TRP A 29 -6.91 3.79 -24.81
C TRP A 29 -6.11 3.28 -23.61
N PHE A 30 -4.85 2.92 -23.82
CA PHE A 30 -3.98 2.53 -22.70
C PHE A 30 -3.65 3.72 -21.79
N GLY A 31 -3.47 4.92 -22.33
CA GLY A 31 -3.31 6.13 -21.52
C GLY A 31 -4.53 6.44 -20.64
N LYS A 32 -5.75 6.28 -21.18
CA LYS A 32 -6.99 6.43 -20.41
C LYS A 32 -7.11 5.38 -19.30
N ALA A 33 -6.79 4.13 -19.63
CA ALA A 33 -6.82 3.03 -18.67
C ALA A 33 -5.84 3.25 -17.53
N GLN A 34 -4.59 3.61 -17.85
CA GLN A 34 -3.56 3.94 -16.88
C GLN A 34 -3.99 5.07 -15.94
N ALA A 35 -4.56 6.16 -16.47
CA ALA A 35 -4.99 7.28 -15.63
C ALA A 35 -6.07 6.88 -14.62
N ARG A 36 -7.09 6.13 -15.06
CA ARG A 36 -8.18 5.66 -14.19
C ARG A 36 -7.69 4.68 -13.13
N ASP A 37 -6.87 3.70 -13.52
CA ASP A 37 -6.41 2.68 -12.60
C ASP A 37 -5.33 3.19 -11.63
N ALA A 38 -4.51 4.16 -12.05
CA ALA A 38 -3.60 4.86 -11.13
C ALA A 38 -4.37 5.61 -10.05
N GLU A 39 -5.38 6.40 -10.43
CA GLU A 39 -6.23 7.13 -9.48
C GLU A 39 -6.91 6.17 -8.48
N ALA A 40 -7.44 5.05 -8.97
CA ALA A 40 -8.11 4.07 -8.13
C ALA A 40 -7.14 3.28 -7.22
N TYR A 41 -5.95 2.95 -7.72
CA TYR A 41 -4.89 2.33 -6.94
C TYR A 41 -4.41 3.24 -5.81
N ASP A 42 -4.15 4.52 -6.12
CA ASP A 42 -3.75 5.52 -5.13
C ASP A 42 -4.82 5.71 -4.06
N ALA A 43 -6.10 5.81 -4.46
CA ALA A 43 -7.21 5.92 -3.53
C ALA A 43 -7.33 4.69 -2.61
N ALA A 44 -7.14 3.47 -3.14
CA ALA A 44 -7.13 2.25 -2.34
C ALA A 44 -5.91 2.20 -1.40
N GLY A 45 -4.75 2.66 -1.85
CA GLY A 45 -3.53 2.79 -1.07
C GLY A 45 -3.70 3.74 0.12
N ASP A 46 -4.31 4.90 -0.10
CA ASP A 46 -4.63 5.89 0.93
C ASP A 46 -5.60 5.33 1.97
N GLN A 47 -6.65 4.65 1.54
CA GLN A 47 -7.61 3.99 2.44
C GLN A 47 -6.93 2.91 3.29
N LEU A 48 -6.07 2.10 2.67
CA LEU A 48 -5.29 1.08 3.37
C LEU A 48 -4.32 1.70 4.38
N ALA A 49 -3.60 2.76 4.01
CA ALA A 49 -2.69 3.46 4.91
C ALA A 49 -3.45 4.05 6.11
N LYS A 50 -4.60 4.67 5.88
CA LYS A 50 -5.48 5.17 6.94
C LYS A 50 -5.95 4.05 7.87
N ALA A 51 -6.42 2.93 7.31
CA ALA A 51 -6.86 1.77 8.06
C ALA A 51 -5.74 1.15 8.90
N LYS A 52 -4.54 0.98 8.32
CA LYS A 52 -3.34 0.50 9.02
C LYS A 52 -2.98 1.41 10.20
N ARG A 53 -3.03 2.73 10.03
CA ARG A 53 -2.78 3.69 11.13
C ARG A 53 -3.79 3.53 12.26
N LEU A 54 -5.08 3.36 11.95
CA LEU A 54 -6.12 3.17 12.97
C LEU A 54 -5.95 1.84 13.73
N VAL A 55 -5.74 0.74 13.01
CA VAL A 55 -5.53 -0.58 13.62
C VAL A 55 -4.22 -0.62 14.42
N GLY A 56 -3.15 0.00 13.93
CA GLY A 56 -1.89 0.14 14.66
C GLY A 56 -2.00 1.01 15.92
N ALA A 57 -2.80 2.09 15.86
CA ALA A 57 -3.10 2.90 17.05
C ALA A 57 -3.87 2.10 18.11
N LEU A 58 -4.84 1.29 17.70
CA LEU A 58 -5.53 0.35 18.59
C LEU A 58 -4.57 -0.70 19.18
N GLU A 59 -3.66 -1.26 18.38
CA GLU A 59 -2.66 -2.22 18.87
C GLU A 59 -1.76 -1.62 19.94
N LEU A 60 -1.23 -0.43 19.68
CA LEU A 60 -0.41 0.34 20.62
C LEU A 60 -1.18 0.60 21.91
N ALA A 61 -2.43 1.07 21.79
CA ALA A 61 -3.25 1.36 22.96
C ALA A 61 -3.56 0.11 23.79
N ASP A 62 -3.87 -1.01 23.15
CA ASP A 62 -4.10 -2.27 23.83
C ASP A 62 -2.84 -2.78 24.55
N ALA A 63 -1.68 -2.70 23.90
CA ALA A 63 -0.41 -3.06 24.52
C ALA A 63 -0.08 -2.17 25.73
N LEU A 64 -0.38 -0.88 25.67
CA LEU A 64 -0.14 0.06 26.78
C LEU A 64 -1.05 -0.18 28.00
N LEU A 65 -2.27 -0.68 27.84
CA LEU A 65 -3.30 -0.76 28.90
C LEU A 65 -3.32 -2.08 29.67
N ALA A 66 -2.28 -2.90 29.51
CA ALA A 66 -2.21 -4.30 29.92
C ALA A 66 -3.19 -5.21 29.15
N PRO A 67 -2.90 -6.52 29.04
CA PRO A 67 -3.70 -7.43 28.23
C PRO A 67 -5.13 -7.56 28.75
N ASP A 68 -6.10 -7.39 27.85
CA ASP A 68 -7.50 -7.72 28.07
C ASP A 68 -7.97 -8.63 26.93
N THR A 69 -8.64 -9.73 27.27
CA THR A 69 -9.02 -10.75 26.27
C THR A 69 -10.05 -10.22 25.28
N ALA A 70 -10.96 -9.33 25.70
CA ALA A 70 -11.97 -8.76 24.82
C ALA A 70 -11.37 -7.74 23.85
N ARG A 71 -10.51 -6.83 24.33
CA ARG A 71 -9.77 -5.90 23.46
C ARG A 71 -8.84 -6.61 22.50
N ALA A 72 -8.11 -7.63 22.95
CA ALA A 72 -7.24 -8.42 22.09
C ALA A 72 -8.04 -9.14 20.99
N ALA A 73 -9.21 -9.69 21.32
CA ALA A 73 -10.09 -10.33 20.34
C ALA A 73 -10.67 -9.31 19.33
N TYR A 74 -11.09 -8.13 19.81
CA TYR A 74 -11.57 -7.05 18.95
C TYR A 74 -10.48 -6.56 17.98
N PHE A 75 -9.28 -6.31 18.50
CA PHE A 75 -8.12 -5.98 17.70
C PHE A 75 -7.82 -7.05 16.63
N ALA A 76 -7.74 -8.33 17.03
CA ALA A 76 -7.46 -9.43 16.11
C ALA A 76 -8.52 -9.58 15.00
N ALA A 77 -9.78 -9.27 15.29
CA ALA A 77 -10.85 -9.27 14.29
C ALA A 77 -10.67 -8.16 13.25
N LEU A 78 -10.32 -6.94 13.68
CA LEU A 78 -10.04 -5.82 12.77
C LEU A 78 -8.78 -6.06 11.94
N ASP A 79 -7.70 -6.55 12.57
CA ASP A 79 -6.44 -6.89 11.91
C ASP A 79 -6.69 -7.93 10.80
N ARG A 80 -7.40 -9.02 11.11
CA ARG A 80 -7.77 -10.05 10.13
C ARG A 80 -8.64 -9.51 8.99
N SER A 81 -9.60 -8.65 9.31
CA SER A 81 -10.45 -8.01 8.30
C SER A 81 -9.62 -7.15 7.34
N LEU A 82 -8.70 -6.35 7.88
CA LEU A 82 -7.79 -5.50 7.10
C LEU A 82 -6.83 -6.33 6.24
N THR A 83 -6.23 -7.40 6.78
CA THR A 83 -5.42 -8.34 6.01
C THR A 83 -6.21 -8.94 4.86
N GLY A 84 -7.45 -9.39 5.11
CA GLY A 84 -8.31 -9.95 4.07
C GLY A 84 -8.63 -8.95 2.96
N GLN A 85 -8.79 -7.67 3.30
CA GLN A 85 -9.00 -6.59 2.32
C GLN A 85 -7.73 -6.31 1.49
N PHE A 86 -6.56 -6.27 2.13
CA PHE A 86 -5.27 -6.13 1.46
C PHE A 86 -5.03 -7.26 0.45
N MET A 87 -5.26 -8.51 0.84
CA MET A 87 -5.11 -9.67 -0.05
C MET A 87 -6.06 -9.60 -1.26
N ARG A 88 -7.28 -9.07 -1.08
CA ARG A 88 -8.22 -8.85 -2.19
C ARG A 88 -7.74 -7.76 -3.14
N LEU A 89 -7.16 -6.68 -2.61
CA LEU A 89 -6.57 -5.61 -3.42
C LEU A 89 -5.39 -6.12 -4.25
N GLN A 90 -4.45 -6.85 -3.64
CA GLN A 90 -3.31 -7.45 -4.36
C GLN A 90 -3.78 -8.41 -5.45
N LYS A 91 -4.72 -9.31 -5.13
CA LYS A 91 -5.28 -10.22 -6.12
C LYS A 91 -5.95 -9.47 -7.27
N HIS A 92 -6.65 -8.36 -6.98
CA HIS A 92 -7.28 -7.54 -8.00
C HIS A 92 -6.23 -6.90 -8.93
N THR A 93 -5.15 -6.34 -8.37
CA THR A 93 -4.07 -5.74 -9.17
C THR A 93 -3.35 -6.78 -10.04
N ASP A 94 -3.12 -7.99 -9.52
CA ASP A 94 -2.49 -9.08 -10.28
C ASP A 94 -3.38 -9.51 -11.46
N LEU A 95 -4.70 -9.63 -11.23
CA LEU A 95 -5.66 -9.97 -12.28
C LEU A 95 -5.77 -8.87 -13.33
N LEU A 96 -5.83 -7.60 -12.92
CA LEU A 96 -5.81 -6.46 -13.83
C LEU A 96 -4.54 -6.45 -14.71
N GLY A 97 -3.38 -6.67 -14.10
CA GLY A 97 -2.11 -6.77 -14.84
C GLY A 97 -2.15 -7.89 -15.89
N GLY A 98 -2.62 -9.07 -15.50
CA GLY A 98 -2.80 -10.20 -16.43
C GLY A 98 -3.78 -9.91 -17.56
N ASP A 99 -4.91 -9.27 -17.27
CA ASP A 99 -5.91 -8.91 -18.27
C ASP A 99 -5.38 -7.86 -19.25
N TYR A 100 -4.70 -6.81 -18.78
CA TYR A 100 -4.08 -5.82 -19.65
C TYR A 100 -2.99 -6.43 -20.54
N SER A 101 -2.09 -7.26 -19.99
CA SER A 101 -1.05 -7.92 -20.78
C SER A 101 -1.66 -8.80 -21.89
N ARG A 102 -2.71 -9.56 -21.57
CA ARG A 102 -3.42 -10.41 -22.55
C ARG A 102 -4.07 -9.58 -23.66
N VAL A 103 -4.80 -8.53 -23.29
CA VAL A 103 -5.51 -7.64 -24.22
C VAL A 103 -4.54 -6.86 -25.11
N PHE A 104 -3.44 -6.38 -24.53
CA PHE A 104 -2.36 -5.72 -25.24
C PHE A 104 -1.71 -6.64 -26.27
N GLY A 105 -1.30 -7.86 -25.88
CA GLY A 105 -0.68 -8.82 -26.77
C GLY A 105 -1.56 -9.14 -27.99
N ALA A 106 -2.85 -9.44 -27.75
CA ALA A 106 -3.81 -9.72 -28.82
C ALA A 106 -4.01 -8.53 -29.77
N ALA A 107 -4.07 -7.31 -29.26
CA ALA A 107 -4.22 -6.12 -30.08
C ALA A 107 -2.98 -5.81 -30.92
N VAL A 108 -1.78 -6.00 -30.35
CA VAL A 108 -0.52 -5.85 -31.09
C VAL A 108 -0.41 -6.89 -32.20
N GLU A 109 -0.75 -8.16 -31.93
CA GLU A 109 -0.76 -9.22 -32.96
C GLU A 109 -1.66 -8.86 -34.16
N ARG A 110 -2.80 -8.19 -33.92
CA ARG A 110 -3.67 -7.68 -34.99
C ARG A 110 -3.12 -6.45 -35.71
N ALA A 111 -2.42 -5.56 -35.02
CA ALA A 111 -1.93 -4.30 -35.59
C ALA A 111 -0.62 -4.45 -36.38
N LEU A 112 0.28 -5.36 -35.98
CA LEU A 112 1.58 -5.52 -36.62
C LEU A 112 1.50 -5.79 -38.14
N PRO A 113 0.63 -6.69 -38.65
CA PRO A 113 0.48 -6.91 -40.09
C PRO A 113 0.02 -5.67 -40.86
N ILE A 114 -0.82 -4.83 -40.25
CA ILE A 114 -1.37 -3.60 -40.86
C ILE A 114 -0.26 -2.55 -41.00
N VAL A 115 0.56 -2.39 -39.96
CA VAL A 115 1.61 -1.36 -39.91
C VAL A 115 2.82 -1.74 -40.76
N ALA A 116 3.23 -3.00 -40.75
CA ALA A 116 4.45 -3.43 -41.44
C ALA A 116 4.28 -3.79 -42.90
N LYS A 117 3.05 -4.04 -43.38
CA LYS A 117 2.76 -4.28 -44.81
C LYS A 117 3.66 -5.36 -45.45
N GLY A 118 3.98 -6.41 -44.70
CA GLY A 118 4.82 -7.53 -45.15
C GLY A 118 6.32 -7.42 -44.81
N GLN A 119 6.77 -6.32 -44.20
CA GLN A 119 8.17 -6.16 -43.75
C GLN A 119 8.46 -6.97 -42.47
N THR A 120 9.73 -7.32 -42.27
CA THR A 120 10.19 -7.98 -41.04
C THR A 120 10.16 -6.99 -39.87
N ILE A 121 9.53 -7.40 -38.77
CA ILE A 121 9.43 -6.62 -37.53
C ILE A 121 10.08 -7.38 -36.38
N THR A 122 10.82 -6.67 -35.54
CA THR A 122 11.37 -7.21 -34.29
C THR A 122 10.81 -6.47 -33.08
N GLN A 123 10.32 -7.20 -32.07
CA GLN A 123 10.04 -6.60 -30.76
C GLN A 123 11.36 -6.29 -30.07
N CYS A 124 11.57 -5.02 -29.74
CA CYS A 124 12.70 -4.56 -28.98
C CYS A 124 12.36 -4.60 -27.50
N THR A 125 12.92 -5.55 -26.76
CA THR A 125 12.84 -5.55 -25.30
C THR A 125 13.77 -4.46 -24.76
N SER A 126 13.29 -3.69 -23.78
CA SER A 126 14.06 -2.62 -23.14
C SER A 126 15.46 -3.07 -22.69
N VAL A 127 16.41 -2.12 -22.67
CA VAL A 127 17.72 -2.28 -22.04
C VAL A 127 17.60 -2.78 -20.59
N SER A 128 18.68 -3.30 -20.01
CA SER A 128 18.68 -3.78 -18.63
C SER A 128 18.08 -2.73 -17.67
N LYS A 129 17.45 -3.16 -16.56
CA LYS A 129 16.83 -2.25 -15.58
C LYS A 129 17.78 -1.11 -15.14
N VAL A 130 19.09 -1.40 -15.05
CA VAL A 130 20.13 -0.43 -14.71
C VAL A 130 20.32 0.63 -15.81
N GLU A 131 20.27 0.24 -17.08
CA GLU A 131 20.37 1.18 -18.20
C GLU A 131 19.12 2.03 -18.38
N ALA A 132 17.95 1.46 -18.10
CA ALA A 132 16.70 2.22 -18.04
C ALA A 132 16.75 3.29 -16.94
N MET A 133 17.29 2.98 -15.76
CA MET A 133 17.52 3.96 -14.69
C MET A 133 18.51 5.07 -15.09
N MET A 134 19.44 4.79 -16.02
CA MET A 134 20.34 5.80 -16.60
C MET A 134 19.71 6.58 -17.76
N GLY A 135 18.40 6.45 -17.99
CA GLY A 135 17.67 7.15 -19.05
C GLY A 135 18.03 6.67 -20.46
N LYS A 136 18.65 5.49 -20.61
CA LYS A 136 18.94 4.92 -21.93
C LYS A 136 17.70 4.20 -22.46
N GLY A 137 17.28 4.58 -23.66
CA GLY A 137 16.24 3.86 -24.39
C GLY A 137 16.76 2.58 -25.06
N PRO A 138 15.85 1.68 -25.48
CA PRO A 138 16.17 0.52 -26.30
C PRO A 138 16.98 0.89 -27.55
N ARG A 139 18.06 0.16 -27.81
CA ARG A 139 18.89 0.31 -29.02
C ARG A 139 18.61 -0.82 -29.99
N CYS A 140 17.53 -0.71 -30.75
CA CYS A 140 17.25 -1.64 -31.84
C CYS A 140 17.63 -1.03 -33.20
N PRO A 141 18.30 -1.80 -34.07
CA PRO A 141 18.62 -1.33 -35.41
C PRO A 141 17.32 -1.19 -36.22
N GLY A 142 17.20 -0.10 -36.98
CA GLY A 142 16.09 0.14 -37.89
C GLY A 142 15.12 1.23 -37.44
N THR A 143 13.90 1.19 -37.95
CA THR A 143 12.87 2.22 -37.74
C THR A 143 11.88 1.85 -36.65
N ASP A 144 11.70 2.74 -35.67
CA ASP A 144 10.67 2.62 -34.64
C ASP A 144 9.27 2.78 -35.26
N ILE A 145 8.44 1.75 -35.11
CA ILE A 145 7.03 1.77 -35.51
C ILE A 145 6.07 1.81 -34.31
N SER A 146 6.56 1.93 -33.08
CA SER A 146 5.74 1.87 -31.86
C SER A 146 4.58 2.87 -31.88
N ALA A 147 4.82 4.11 -32.33
CA ALA A 147 3.77 5.13 -32.44
C ALA A 147 2.70 4.77 -33.48
N LYS A 148 3.09 4.15 -34.60
CA LYS A 148 2.15 3.71 -35.64
C LYS A 148 1.31 2.54 -35.16
N VAL A 149 1.94 1.57 -34.48
CA VAL A 149 1.23 0.44 -33.84
C VAL A 149 0.24 0.97 -32.80
N GLY A 150 0.64 1.91 -31.94
CA GLY A 150 -0.26 2.54 -30.96
C GLY A 150 -1.47 3.22 -31.60
N ALA A 151 -1.27 3.97 -32.69
CA ALA A 151 -2.37 4.58 -33.43
C ALA A 151 -3.32 3.54 -34.07
N THR A 152 -2.78 2.43 -34.59
CA THR A 152 -3.60 1.32 -35.12
C THR A 152 -4.39 0.62 -34.01
N LEU A 153 -3.80 0.44 -32.83
CA LEU A 153 -4.50 -0.06 -31.64
C LEU A 153 -5.70 0.83 -31.28
N ASP A 154 -5.56 2.15 -31.38
CA ASP A 154 -6.66 3.07 -31.05
C ASP A 154 -7.86 2.94 -31.98
N GLU A 155 -7.70 2.34 -33.17
CA GLU A 155 -8.79 2.03 -34.11
C GLU A 155 -9.42 0.64 -33.88
N ASP A 156 -8.78 -0.23 -33.08
CA ASP A 156 -9.19 -1.62 -32.83
C ASP A 156 -10.43 -1.70 -31.93
N LYS A 157 -11.59 -2.00 -32.52
CA LYS A 157 -12.87 -2.12 -31.79
C LYS A 157 -12.91 -3.25 -30.77
N GLU A 158 -12.17 -4.33 -30.99
CA GLU A 158 -12.08 -5.42 -30.02
C GLU A 158 -11.28 -4.97 -28.79
N LEU A 159 -10.14 -4.30 -29.01
CA LEU A 159 -9.36 -3.69 -27.93
C LEU A 159 -10.22 -2.70 -27.12
N GLN A 160 -10.94 -1.80 -27.80
CA GLN A 160 -11.82 -0.83 -27.15
C GLN A 160 -12.84 -1.49 -26.23
N GLY A 161 -13.50 -2.55 -26.72
CA GLY A 161 -14.47 -3.31 -25.94
C GLY A 161 -13.85 -4.04 -24.74
N GLN A 162 -12.68 -4.65 -24.94
CA GLN A 162 -11.97 -5.38 -23.88
C GLN A 162 -11.44 -4.43 -22.79
N VAL A 163 -10.81 -3.31 -23.16
CA VAL A 163 -10.37 -2.28 -22.22
C VAL A 163 -11.56 -1.66 -21.48
N ALA A 164 -12.66 -1.35 -22.17
CA ALA A 164 -13.87 -0.88 -21.51
C ALA A 164 -14.43 -1.88 -20.50
N SER A 165 -14.37 -3.19 -20.81
CA SER A 165 -14.77 -4.25 -19.89
C SER A 165 -13.86 -4.29 -18.65
N ILE A 166 -12.54 -4.18 -18.81
CA ILE A 166 -11.59 -4.13 -17.68
C ILE A 166 -11.88 -2.89 -16.81
N LEU A 167 -12.07 -1.73 -17.44
CA LEU A 167 -12.37 -0.47 -16.77
C LEU A 167 -13.76 -0.43 -16.09
N SER A 168 -14.63 -1.40 -16.37
CA SER A 168 -15.94 -1.51 -15.73
C SER A 168 -15.89 -2.29 -14.41
N VAL A 169 -14.78 -2.97 -14.11
CA VAL A 169 -14.63 -3.71 -12.86
C VAL A 169 -14.40 -2.72 -11.73
N ASP A 170 -15.24 -2.80 -10.71
CA ASP A 170 -15.12 -1.99 -9.50
C ASP A 170 -13.86 -2.36 -8.71
N TRP A 171 -13.17 -1.33 -8.24
CA TRP A 171 -12.04 -1.50 -7.34
C TRP A 171 -12.49 -1.96 -5.96
N PRO A 172 -11.75 -2.87 -5.30
CA PRO A 172 -12.05 -3.28 -3.93
C PRO A 172 -12.04 -2.08 -2.99
N LYS A 173 -13.13 -1.89 -2.24
CA LYS A 173 -13.20 -0.86 -1.19
C LYS A 173 -12.42 -1.32 0.04
N ILE A 174 -11.62 -0.41 0.59
CA ILE A 174 -10.92 -0.63 1.86
C ILE A 174 -11.61 0.16 2.96
N GLU A 175 -12.25 -0.56 3.89
CA GLU A 175 -12.98 0.02 5.01
C GLU A 175 -12.79 -0.84 6.27
N VAL A 176 -12.44 -0.19 7.38
CA VAL A 176 -12.40 -0.83 8.69
C VAL A 176 -13.52 -0.24 9.52
N THR A 177 -14.56 -1.03 9.75
CA THR A 177 -15.69 -0.64 10.59
C THR A 177 -15.39 -1.04 12.04
N GLY A 178 -15.17 -0.04 12.88
CA GLY A 178 -15.04 -0.24 14.33
C GLY A 178 -16.37 -0.18 15.07
N ALA A 179 -16.31 -0.38 16.38
CA ALA A 179 -17.43 -0.23 17.30
C ALA A 179 -16.98 0.54 18.54
N VAL A 180 -17.89 1.33 19.12
CA VAL A 180 -17.68 2.03 20.39
C VAL A 180 -17.21 1.04 21.46
N GLN A 181 -16.12 1.36 22.16
CA GLN A 181 -15.58 0.54 23.26
C GLN A 181 -15.78 1.20 24.61
N ALA A 182 -15.78 0.43 25.70
CA ALA A 182 -15.82 1.01 27.03
C ALA A 182 -14.48 1.67 27.38
N PRO A 183 -14.47 2.89 27.95
CA PRO A 183 -13.25 3.51 28.43
C PRO A 183 -12.80 2.89 29.76
N ILE A 184 -11.51 2.93 30.05
CA ILE A 184 -10.91 2.40 31.29
C ILE A 184 -10.68 3.55 32.26
N ALA A 185 -11.30 3.53 33.43
CA ALA A 185 -11.19 4.63 34.38
C ALA A 185 -9.73 4.88 34.83
N LEU A 186 -9.30 6.15 34.79
CA LEU A 186 -7.99 6.59 35.30
C LEU A 186 -8.15 7.45 36.55
N THR A 187 -8.81 8.60 36.39
CA THR A 187 -9.27 9.50 37.48
C THR A 187 -10.79 9.64 37.51
N GLY A 188 -11.50 9.10 36.51
CA GLY A 188 -12.96 8.99 36.44
C GLY A 188 -13.36 8.37 35.09
N ALA A 189 -14.62 8.57 34.66
CA ALA A 189 -15.17 7.96 33.44
C ALA A 189 -16.04 8.91 32.59
N GLU A 190 -16.06 10.20 32.90
CA GLU A 190 -16.95 11.19 32.24
C GLU A 190 -16.41 11.65 30.89
N ARG A 191 -15.08 11.68 30.76
CA ARG A 191 -14.35 12.09 29.56
C ARG A 191 -13.21 11.11 29.33
N SER A 192 -12.72 10.99 28.10
CA SER A 192 -11.63 10.08 27.79
C SER A 192 -10.49 10.76 27.03
N VAL A 193 -9.31 10.16 27.13
CA VAL A 193 -8.16 10.45 26.26
C VAL A 193 -7.84 9.24 25.39
N ASP A 194 -7.50 9.48 24.13
CA ASP A 194 -6.95 8.48 23.24
C ASP A 194 -5.56 8.08 23.73
N VAL A 195 -5.45 6.80 24.10
CA VAL A 195 -4.26 6.24 24.74
C VAL A 195 -3.04 6.34 23.84
N SER A 196 -3.20 6.03 22.55
CA SER A 196 -2.10 5.99 21.60
C SER A 196 -1.54 7.39 21.34
N THR A 197 -2.42 8.38 21.20
CA THR A 197 -2.09 9.77 20.94
C THR A 197 -1.44 10.40 22.17
N LEU A 198 -2.00 10.16 23.35
CA LEU A 198 -1.42 10.65 24.59
C LEU A 198 -0.04 10.05 24.84
N ALA A 199 0.14 8.74 24.64
CA ALA A 199 1.44 8.09 24.81
C ALA A 199 2.49 8.61 23.82
N ARG A 200 2.14 8.78 22.54
CA ARG A 200 3.04 9.38 21.54
C ARG A 200 3.43 10.82 21.86
N ALA A 201 2.53 11.59 22.48
CA ALA A 201 2.84 12.95 22.91
C ALA A 201 3.78 12.98 24.13
N LEU A 202 3.62 12.04 25.09
CA LEU A 202 4.36 12.06 26.35
C LEU A 202 5.67 11.26 26.32
N ARG A 203 5.77 10.23 25.48
CA ARG A 203 6.91 9.29 25.39
C ARG A 203 7.30 8.99 23.94
N PRO A 204 7.52 10.02 23.08
CA PRO A 204 7.80 9.79 21.66
C PRO A 204 9.10 9.02 21.42
N ALA A 205 10.16 9.31 22.20
CA ALA A 205 11.47 8.70 22.02
C ALA A 205 11.48 7.21 22.38
N GLU A 206 10.88 6.84 23.51
CA GLU A 206 10.83 5.45 23.96
C GLU A 206 9.94 4.60 23.04
N LEU A 207 8.85 5.17 22.51
CA LEU A 207 8.03 4.48 21.50
C LEU A 207 8.76 4.33 20.18
N GLN A 208 9.51 5.36 19.74
CA GLN A 208 10.31 5.27 18.52
C GLN A 208 11.40 4.20 18.65
N GLU A 209 12.11 4.12 19.78
CA GLU A 209 13.13 3.09 20.01
C GLU A 209 12.55 1.67 19.93
N LEU A 210 11.35 1.46 20.48
CA LEU A 210 10.63 0.18 20.38
C LEU A 210 10.22 -0.13 18.94
N ASP A 211 9.70 0.86 18.21
CA ASP A 211 9.28 0.72 16.82
C ASP A 211 10.50 0.44 15.91
N ASP A 212 11.62 1.16 16.08
CA ASP A 212 12.88 0.95 15.36
C ASP A 212 13.48 -0.44 15.61
N ALA A 213 13.51 -0.88 16.87
CA ALA A 213 14.00 -2.21 17.23
C ALA A 213 13.14 -3.33 16.61
N ARG A 214 11.82 -3.11 16.55
CA ARG A 214 10.90 -4.03 15.88
C ARG A 214 11.14 -4.06 14.37
N GLU A 215 11.28 -2.90 13.72
CA GLU A 215 11.53 -2.79 12.28
C GLU A 215 12.83 -3.49 11.90
N ALA A 216 13.94 -3.19 12.58
CA ALA A 216 15.23 -3.82 12.35
C ALA A 216 15.20 -5.35 12.53
N ALA A 217 14.37 -5.87 13.45
CA ALA A 217 14.19 -7.30 13.63
C ALA A 217 13.33 -7.94 12.52
N LEU A 218 12.34 -7.20 11.98
CA LEU A 218 11.51 -7.67 10.87
C LEU A 218 12.28 -7.72 9.56
N GLU A 219 13.18 -6.77 9.30
CA GLU A 219 14.07 -6.77 8.13
C GLU A 219 14.91 -8.06 8.06
N GLN A 220 15.35 -8.60 9.21
CA GLN A 220 16.15 -9.82 9.29
C GLN A 220 15.40 -11.09 8.88
N ILE A 221 14.07 -11.06 8.77
CA ILE A 221 13.24 -12.22 8.45
C ILE A 221 12.44 -12.06 7.15
N GLU A 222 12.67 -10.97 6.40
CA GLU A 222 11.95 -10.67 5.16
C GLU A 222 12.11 -11.80 4.12
N GLU A 223 13.36 -12.21 3.85
CA GLU A 223 13.66 -13.31 2.92
C GLU A 223 13.00 -14.64 3.35
N GLU A 224 12.90 -14.90 4.65
CA GLU A 224 12.24 -16.10 5.16
C GLU A 224 10.74 -16.08 4.89
N ILE A 225 10.09 -14.92 5.11
CA ILE A 225 8.64 -14.74 4.90
C ILE A 225 8.28 -14.81 3.41
N GLU A 226 9.16 -14.31 2.54
CA GLU A 226 8.98 -14.33 1.09
C GLU A 226 9.39 -15.66 0.44
N SER A 227 10.00 -16.57 1.20
CA SER A 227 10.46 -17.86 0.69
C SER A 227 9.32 -18.67 0.05
N PRO A 228 9.54 -19.27 -1.14
CA PRO A 228 8.60 -20.22 -1.73
C PRO A 228 8.58 -21.56 -0.98
N ASP A 229 9.58 -21.85 -0.13
CA ASP A 229 9.60 -23.03 0.72
C ASP A 229 8.67 -22.84 1.94
N ILE A 230 7.69 -23.72 2.08
CA ILE A 230 6.63 -23.61 3.10
C ILE A 230 7.21 -23.67 4.51
N ALA A 231 8.20 -24.52 4.76
CA ALA A 231 8.78 -24.67 6.10
C ALA A 231 9.56 -23.42 6.51
N THR A 232 10.37 -22.88 5.61
CA THR A 232 11.10 -21.61 5.79
C THR A 232 10.13 -20.46 6.03
N LYS A 233 9.08 -20.37 5.21
CA LYS A 233 8.03 -19.35 5.37
C LYS A 233 7.31 -19.43 6.71
N GLN A 234 6.94 -20.63 7.15
CA GLN A 234 6.31 -20.83 8.46
C GLN A 234 7.25 -20.46 9.61
N ALA A 235 8.55 -20.74 9.49
CA ALA A 235 9.54 -20.32 10.47
C ALA A 235 9.67 -18.79 10.54
N GLY A 236 9.72 -18.11 9.38
CA GLY A 236 9.72 -16.64 9.29
C GLY A 236 8.47 -16.02 9.93
N ILE A 237 7.28 -16.56 9.65
CA ILE A 237 6.02 -16.12 10.27
C ILE A 237 6.08 -16.27 11.80
N ALA A 238 6.53 -17.41 12.31
CA ALA A 238 6.65 -17.65 13.75
C ALA A 238 7.64 -16.68 14.43
N LYS A 239 8.75 -16.34 13.76
CA LYS A 239 9.68 -15.30 14.24
C LYS A 239 9.03 -13.92 14.25
N GLY A 240 8.25 -13.58 13.22
CA GLY A 240 7.47 -12.33 13.17
C GLY A 240 6.49 -12.20 14.34
N GLU A 241 5.79 -13.29 14.69
CA GLU A 241 4.92 -13.33 15.87
C GLU A 241 5.70 -13.12 17.18
N ALA A 242 6.89 -13.72 17.31
CA ALA A 242 7.76 -13.54 18.47
C ALA A 242 8.27 -12.08 18.59
N ILE A 243 8.68 -11.46 17.49
CA ILE A 243 9.09 -10.04 17.44
C ILE A 243 7.92 -9.14 17.88
N ARG A 244 6.73 -9.39 17.33
CA ARG A 244 5.50 -8.65 17.72
C ARG A 244 5.22 -8.79 19.21
N LYS A 245 5.35 -10.01 19.76
CA LYS A 245 5.17 -10.26 21.19
C LYS A 245 6.17 -9.47 22.03
N GLN A 246 7.46 -9.48 21.66
CA GLN A 246 8.50 -8.73 22.36
C GLN A 246 8.23 -7.22 22.34
N TRP A 247 7.81 -6.67 21.19
CA TRP A 247 7.40 -5.28 21.08
C TRP A 247 6.22 -4.97 22.03
N ARG A 248 5.19 -5.82 22.05
CA ARG A 248 4.03 -5.64 22.96
C ARG A 248 4.45 -5.67 24.43
N GLU A 249 5.39 -6.52 24.82
CA GLU A 249 5.93 -6.57 26.18
C GLU A 249 6.68 -5.29 26.55
N GLY A 250 7.50 -4.76 25.63
CA GLY A 250 8.19 -3.47 25.80
C GLY A 250 7.21 -2.29 25.96
N VAL A 251 6.19 -2.23 25.09
CA VAL A 251 5.12 -1.22 25.15
C VAL A 251 4.31 -1.35 26.44
N ALA A 252 3.98 -2.57 26.88
CA ALA A 252 3.28 -2.78 28.15
C ALA A 252 4.11 -2.32 29.35
N ALA A 253 5.42 -2.56 29.35
CA ALA A 253 6.32 -2.08 30.39
C ALA A 253 6.40 -0.54 30.42
N LEU A 254 6.32 0.12 29.25
CA LEU A 254 6.19 1.58 29.17
C LEU A 254 4.86 2.06 29.75
N GLY A 255 3.74 1.43 29.39
CA GLY A 255 2.41 1.74 29.92
C GLY A 255 2.32 1.63 31.44
N ALA A 256 2.95 0.58 32.02
CA ALA A 256 3.02 0.37 33.46
C ALA A 256 3.70 1.52 34.23
N LYS A 257 4.62 2.25 33.59
CA LYS A 257 5.25 3.46 34.14
C LYS A 257 4.43 4.72 33.84
N LEU A 258 3.94 4.84 32.60
CA LEU A 258 3.25 6.02 32.09
C LEU A 258 1.93 6.31 32.83
N TRP A 259 1.09 5.30 33.07
CA TRP A 259 -0.26 5.55 33.60
C TRP A 259 -0.29 6.01 35.06
N PRO A 260 0.50 5.46 36.00
CA PRO A 260 0.61 6.00 37.35
C PRO A 260 1.09 7.46 37.38
N GLU A 261 2.10 7.80 36.57
CA GLU A 261 2.63 9.17 36.46
C GLU A 261 1.59 10.14 35.91
N THR A 262 0.91 9.73 34.84
CA THR A 262 -0.18 10.50 34.20
C THR A 262 -1.32 10.72 35.17
N LYS A 263 -1.76 9.69 35.89
CA LYS A 263 -2.81 9.78 36.91
C LYS A 263 -2.47 10.83 37.97
N LYS A 264 -1.25 10.77 38.53
CA LYS A 264 -0.79 11.71 39.56
C LYS A 264 -0.76 13.15 39.05
N LYS A 265 -0.30 13.38 37.82
CA LYS A 265 -0.31 14.73 37.21
C LYS A 265 -1.74 15.23 36.99
N LEU A 266 -2.64 14.39 36.49
CA LEU A 266 -4.06 14.75 36.30
C LEU A 266 -4.78 15.06 37.61
N GLU A 267 -4.57 14.27 38.66
CA GLU A 267 -5.15 14.54 39.99
C GLU A 267 -4.65 15.88 40.58
N LYS A 268 -3.39 16.25 40.32
CA LYS A 268 -2.82 17.54 40.72
C LYS A 268 -3.40 18.69 39.89
N ALA A 269 -3.58 18.49 38.58
CA ALA A 269 -4.18 19.48 37.69
C ALA A 269 -5.66 19.73 38.04
N ALA A 270 -6.42 18.69 38.35
CA ALA A 270 -7.82 18.78 38.77
C ALA A 270 -8.01 19.68 40.01
N LYS A 271 -7.09 19.61 41.00
CA LYS A 271 -7.11 20.50 42.18
C LYS A 271 -6.90 21.98 41.84
N LYS A 272 -6.40 22.30 40.64
CA LYS A 272 -6.18 23.65 40.13
C LYS A 272 -7.21 24.06 39.06
N GLY A 273 -8.31 23.31 38.91
CA GLY A 273 -9.33 23.58 37.88
C GLY A 273 -9.03 22.97 36.51
N GLY A 274 -8.00 22.12 36.39
CA GLY A 274 -7.73 21.34 35.17
C GLY A 274 -8.64 20.13 35.00
N ALA A 275 -8.37 19.31 33.99
CA ALA A 275 -9.21 18.17 33.64
C ALA A 275 -9.41 17.16 34.78
N ALA A 276 -10.65 17.05 35.28
CA ALA A 276 -11.08 16.02 36.23
C ALA A 276 -11.82 14.86 35.52
N ALA A 277 -11.92 13.72 36.21
CA ALA A 277 -12.70 12.55 35.83
C ALA A 277 -12.39 11.96 34.44
N VAL A 278 -11.11 11.75 34.15
CA VAL A 278 -10.61 11.28 32.85
C VAL A 278 -10.42 9.76 32.85
N ALA A 279 -10.82 9.12 31.75
CA ALA A 279 -10.57 7.71 31.45
C ALA A 279 -9.63 7.53 30.24
N LEU A 280 -9.10 6.32 30.09
CA LEU A 280 -8.25 5.90 28.98
C LEU A 280 -9.12 5.21 27.92
N CYS A 281 -9.11 5.75 26.71
CA CYS A 281 -9.77 5.16 25.57
C CYS A 281 -8.76 4.40 24.71
N ALA A 282 -8.90 3.07 24.65
CA ALA A 282 -8.07 2.22 23.80
C ALA A 282 -8.43 2.31 22.31
N ASN A 283 -9.68 2.67 22.01
CA ASN A 283 -10.24 2.62 20.67
C ASN A 283 -10.13 4.00 20.00
N PRO A 284 -9.36 4.15 18.91
CA PRO A 284 -9.25 5.42 18.20
C PRO A 284 -10.61 5.95 17.72
N GLN A 285 -10.75 7.27 17.62
CA GLN A 285 -12.00 7.90 17.15
C GLN A 285 -12.43 7.41 15.76
N GLY A 286 -11.47 7.16 14.87
CA GLY A 286 -11.75 6.60 13.54
C GLY A 286 -12.32 5.17 13.55
N LEU A 287 -12.28 4.48 14.69
CA LEU A 287 -12.89 3.16 14.93
C LEU A 287 -14.10 3.25 15.89
N GLY A 288 -14.64 4.45 16.10
CA GLY A 288 -15.83 4.67 16.93
C GLY A 288 -15.56 5.17 18.34
N GLY A 289 -14.30 5.28 18.78
CA GLY A 289 -13.97 5.89 20.08
C GLY A 289 -14.51 5.10 21.28
N CYS A 290 -14.71 5.81 22.40
CA CYS A 290 -15.20 5.22 23.65
C CYS A 290 -16.53 5.79 24.20
N GLY A 291 -17.31 6.46 23.35
CA GLY A 291 -18.68 6.88 23.69
C GLY A 291 -18.79 8.02 24.72
N VAL A 292 -17.67 8.61 25.12
CA VAL A 292 -17.58 9.81 25.98
C VAL A 292 -16.75 10.89 25.28
N ALA A 293 -16.82 12.12 25.77
CA ALA A 293 -16.11 13.24 25.15
C ALA A 293 -14.59 13.02 25.18
N ASP A 294 -13.95 13.22 24.03
CA ASP A 294 -12.49 13.14 23.88
C ASP A 294 -11.84 14.47 24.27
N VAL A 295 -10.96 14.41 25.27
CA VAL A 295 -10.20 15.56 25.79
C VAL A 295 -8.69 15.39 25.63
N THR A 296 -8.25 14.56 24.69
CA THR A 296 -6.83 14.25 24.45
C THR A 296 -5.99 15.52 24.26
N GLY A 297 -6.45 16.46 23.43
CA GLY A 297 -5.72 17.70 23.16
C GLY A 297 -5.56 18.59 24.41
N GLU A 298 -6.63 18.73 25.21
CA GLU A 298 -6.61 19.46 26.49
C GLU A 298 -5.61 18.83 27.46
N VAL A 299 -5.65 17.51 27.61
CA VAL A 299 -4.79 16.77 28.53
C VAL A 299 -3.33 16.79 28.09
N VAL A 300 -3.04 16.62 26.80
CA VAL A 300 -1.67 16.72 26.26
C VAL A 300 -1.10 18.10 26.55
N ALA A 301 -1.84 19.17 26.25
CA ALA A 301 -1.40 20.54 26.50
C ALA A 301 -1.12 20.78 28.00
N ALA A 302 -1.97 20.26 28.88
CA ALA A 302 -1.81 20.40 30.33
C ALA A 302 -0.62 19.60 30.89
N LEU A 303 -0.31 18.42 30.32
CA LEU A 303 0.73 17.53 30.84
C LEU A 303 2.12 17.78 30.23
N ALA A 304 2.19 18.39 29.05
CA ALA A 304 3.43 18.75 28.36
C ALA A 304 3.97 20.14 28.74
N GLY A 305 3.15 21.00 29.34
CA GLY A 305 3.55 22.34 29.82
C GLY A 305 4.18 22.37 31.22
N ASP A 306 4.34 21.21 31.87
CA ASP A 306 4.91 20.98 33.21
C ASP A 306 6.21 20.17 33.11
#